data_AF-A0A3E0DEL3-F1
#
_entry.id   AF-A0A3E0DEL3-F1
#
_cell.length_a   1.000
_cell.length_b   1.000
_cell.length_c   1.000
_cell.angle_alpha   90.00
_cell.angle_beta   90.00
_cell.angle_gamma   90.00
#
_symmetry.space_group_name_H-M   'P 1'
#
loop_
_entity.id
_entity.type
_entity.pdbx_description
1 polymer ?
#
loop_
_entity_poly.entity_id
_entity_poly.type
_entity_poly.pdbx_seq_one_letter_code
_entity_poly.pdbx_strand_id
1 'polypeptide(L)'
;MILDQPLKKLFSSKSGRDSNAKSLLKSISWRIVGTIDTIIISYFVTGQLVMALSIGSVEVFSKIILYYFHERVWESTPKAQADDTQKEYA
;
A
#
# COMPACT_ATOMS: atom_id res chain seq x y z
N MET A 1 36.52 5.19 8.83
CA MET A 1 36.49 4.09 7.84
C MET A 1 36.68 2.69 8.45
N ILE A 2 36.66 2.53 9.79
CA ILE A 2 36.82 1.23 10.48
C ILE A 2 35.61 0.91 11.39
N LEU A 3 34.71 1.88 11.62
CA LEU A 3 33.59 1.78 12.55
C LEU A 3 32.25 1.47 11.88
N ASP A 4 32.20 1.52 10.55
CA ASP A 4 31.01 1.23 9.74
C ASP A 4 30.84 -0.27 9.45
N GLN A 5 31.90 -1.08 9.58
CA GLN A 5 31.90 -2.51 9.28
C GLN A 5 30.96 -3.38 10.15
N PRO A 6 30.92 -3.24 11.50
CA PRO A 6 29.97 -4.00 12.33
C PRO A 6 28.53 -3.51 12.13
N LEU A 7 28.37 -2.22 11.84
CA LEU A 7 27.06 -1.57 11.63
C LEU A 7 26.42 -2.04 10.32
N LYS A 8 27.22 -2.10 9.23
CA LYS A 8 26.77 -2.58 7.91
C LYS A 8 26.33 -4.04 7.95
N LYS A 9 26.93 -4.87 8.81
CA LYS A 9 26.56 -6.29 8.96
C LYS A 9 25.21 -6.48 9.66
N LEU A 10 24.84 -5.58 10.59
CA LEU A 10 23.54 -5.57 11.25
C LEU A 10 22.42 -5.10 10.31
N PHE A 11 22.70 -4.11 9.44
CA PHE A 11 21.74 -3.62 8.45
C PHE A 11 21.75 -4.41 7.13
N SER A 12 22.77 -5.23 6.87
CA SER A 12 22.83 -6.18 5.74
C SER A 12 22.05 -7.48 6.03
N SER A 13 20.99 -7.37 6.83
CA SER A 13 20.09 -8.48 7.12
C SER A 13 19.14 -8.70 5.95
N LYS A 14 19.51 -9.70 5.14
CA LYS A 14 18.63 -10.56 4.32
C LYS A 14 17.74 -9.85 3.30
N SER A 15 18.31 -9.62 2.11
CA SER A 15 17.55 -9.53 0.85
C SER A 15 16.95 -10.91 0.52
N GLY A 16 15.96 -11.33 1.30
CA GLY A 16 15.23 -12.57 1.08
C GLY A 16 14.08 -12.28 0.14
N ARG A 17 14.28 -12.55 -1.17
CA ARG A 17 13.30 -12.60 -2.27
C ARG A 17 11.90 -12.21 -1.79
N ASP A 18 11.49 -10.99 -2.09
CA ASP A 18 10.18 -10.47 -1.70
C ASP A 18 9.10 -11.41 -2.25
N SER A 19 8.60 -12.28 -1.39
CA SER A 19 7.53 -13.17 -1.76
C SER A 19 6.26 -12.34 -1.82
N ASN A 20 5.41 -12.60 -2.82
CA ASN A 20 4.11 -11.93 -2.93
C ASN A 20 3.34 -11.96 -1.59
N ALA A 21 3.49 -13.04 -0.82
CA ALA A 21 2.96 -13.16 0.55
C ALA A 21 3.48 -12.10 1.53
N LYS A 22 4.78 -11.78 1.55
CA LYS A 22 5.34 -10.72 2.40
C LYS A 22 4.78 -9.35 2.03
N SER A 23 4.66 -9.07 0.74
CA SER A 23 4.10 -7.80 0.25
C SER A 23 2.61 -7.66 0.60
N LEU A 24 1.84 -8.74 0.48
CA LEU A 24 0.44 -8.78 0.92
C LEU A 24 0.31 -8.55 2.43
N LEU A 25 1.12 -9.25 3.24
CA LEU A 25 1.11 -9.06 4.69
C LEU A 25 1.49 -7.64 5.09
N LYS A 26 2.49 -7.04 4.42
CA LYS A 26 2.87 -5.65 4.64
C LYS A 26 1.71 -4.69 4.29
N SER A 27 1.02 -4.93 3.18
CA SER A 27 -0.14 -4.13 2.76
C SER A 27 -1.29 -4.22 3.78
N ILE A 28 -1.61 -5.41 4.26
CA ILE A 28 -2.64 -5.62 5.29
C ILE A 28 -2.23 -4.94 6.60
N SER A 29 -0.98 -5.11 7.02
CA SER A 29 -0.45 -4.46 8.23
C SER A 29 -0.59 -2.94 8.14
N TRP A 30 -0.20 -2.34 7.01
CA TRP A 30 -0.31 -0.91 6.81
C TRP A 30 -1.77 -0.41 6.82
N ARG A 31 -2.71 -1.20 6.27
CA ARG A 31 -4.14 -0.89 6.32
C ARG A 31 -4.69 -0.90 7.74
N ILE A 32 -4.32 -1.90 8.55
CA ILE A 32 -4.77 -1.98 9.95
C ILE A 32 -4.26 -0.78 10.74
N VAL A 33 -2.98 -0.42 10.59
CA VAL A 33 -2.41 0.75 11.29
C VAL A 33 -3.15 2.02 10.90
N GLY A 34 -3.42 2.24 9.60
CA GLY A 34 -4.17 3.41 9.13
C GLY A 34 -5.59 3.50 9.70
N THR A 35 -6.34 2.39 9.72
CA THR A 35 -7.71 2.39 10.29
C THR A 35 -7.70 2.65 11.79
N ILE A 36 -6.72 2.09 12.52
CA ILE A 36 -6.57 2.35 13.95
C ILE A 36 -6.25 3.83 14.20
N ASP A 37 -5.35 4.42 13.42
CA ASP A 37 -5.00 5.84 13.51
C ASP A 37 -6.23 6.73 13.31
N THR A 38 -7.01 6.48 12.25
CA THR A 38 -8.27 7.19 12.00
C THR A 38 -9.25 7.08 13.17
N ILE A 39 -9.43 5.89 13.74
CA ILE A 39 -10.32 5.67 14.89
C ILE A 39 -9.82 6.44 16.10
N ILE A 40 -8.52 6.39 16.39
CA ILE A 40 -7.91 7.10 17.52
C ILE A 40 -8.11 8.61 17.36
N ILE A 41 -7.75 9.18 16.22
CA ILE A 41 -7.91 10.61 15.94
C ILE A 41 -9.38 11.01 16.04
N SER A 42 -10.28 10.23 15.43
CA SER A 42 -11.72 10.50 15.46
C SER A 42 -12.26 10.43 16.89
N TYR A 43 -11.78 9.51 17.71
CA TYR A 43 -12.15 9.42 19.12
C TYR A 43 -11.67 10.63 19.91
N PHE A 44 -10.43 11.09 19.71
CA PHE A 44 -9.92 12.30 20.36
C PHE A 44 -10.72 13.55 19.98
N VAL A 45 -11.17 13.65 18.73
CA VAL A 45 -11.95 14.78 18.24
C VAL A 45 -13.40 14.75 18.75
N THR A 46 -14.03 13.58 18.74
CA THR A 46 -15.47 13.45 19.03
C THR A 46 -15.79 13.09 20.48
N GLY A 47 -14.83 12.52 21.20
CA GLY A 47 -15.02 11.94 22.54
C GLY A 47 -15.93 10.70 22.58
N GLN A 48 -16.40 10.20 21.42
CA GLN A 48 -17.36 9.11 21.35
C GLN A 48 -16.84 7.92 20.53
N LEU A 49 -16.73 6.76 21.17
CA LEU A 49 -16.19 5.55 20.55
C LEU A 49 -17.07 5.05 19.39
N VAL A 50 -18.39 5.10 19.53
CA VAL A 50 -19.34 4.67 18.49
C VAL A 50 -19.19 5.51 17.22
N MET A 51 -18.97 6.82 17.37
CA MET A 51 -18.75 7.73 16.24
C MET A 51 -17.39 7.47 15.57
N ALA A 52 -16.33 7.30 16.37
CA ALA A 52 -15.00 6.99 15.86
C ALA A 52 -14.95 5.67 15.07
N LEU A 53 -15.60 4.62 15.58
CA LEU A 53 -15.73 3.33 14.87
C LEU A 53 -16.55 3.48 13.58
N SER A 54 -17.59 4.29 13.58
CA SER A 54 -18.38 4.58 12.39
C SER A 54 -17.53 5.27 11.32
N ILE A 55 -16.71 6.26 11.70
CA ILE A 55 -15.78 6.95 10.79
C ILE A 55 -14.75 5.97 10.22
N GLY A 56 -14.10 5.18 11.07
CA GLY A 56 -13.13 4.16 10.62
C GLY A 56 -13.75 3.13 9.67
N SER A 57 -15.00 2.71 9.92
CA SER A 57 -15.71 1.79 9.02
C SER A 57 -15.96 2.44 7.65
N VAL A 58 -16.47 3.68 7.64
CA VAL A 58 -16.73 4.44 6.41
C VAL A 58 -15.43 4.69 5.63
N GLU A 59 -14.30 4.95 6.31
CA GLU A 59 -12.99 5.10 5.66
C GLU A 59 -12.59 3.87 4.85
N VAL A 60 -12.71 2.68 5.45
CA VAL A 60 -12.37 1.41 4.80
C VAL A 60 -13.28 1.16 3.58
N PHE A 61 -14.59 1.30 3.74
CA PHE A 61 -15.55 1.13 2.64
C PHE A 61 -15.31 2.12 1.50
N SER A 62 -15.10 3.39 1.84
CA SER A 62 -14.85 4.45 0.85
C SER A 62 -13.58 4.17 0.06
N LYS A 63 -12.50 3.72 0.71
CA LYS A 63 -11.25 3.35 0.02
C LYS A 63 -11.43 2.17 -0.94
N ILE A 64 -12.23 1.16 -0.59
CA ILE A 64 -12.50 0.02 -1.49
C ILE A 64 -13.20 0.51 -2.75
N ILE A 65 -14.24 1.34 -2.59
CA ILE A 65 -15.00 1.90 -3.71
C ILE A 65 -14.11 2.77 -4.59
N LEU A 66 -13.37 3.71 -3.99
CA LEU A 66 -12.45 4.59 -4.70
C LEU A 66 -11.35 3.83 -5.43
N TYR A 67 -10.78 2.79 -4.80
CA TYR A 67 -9.76 1.96 -5.43
C TYR A 67 -10.30 1.23 -6.66
N TYR A 68 -11.50 0.65 -6.57
CA TYR A 68 -12.15 0.00 -7.71
C TYR A 68 -12.36 0.96 -8.89
N PHE A 69 -12.91 2.16 -8.62
CA PHE A 69 -13.09 3.16 -9.67
C PHE A 69 -11.77 3.68 -10.22
N HIS A 70 -10.77 3.88 -9.36
CA HIS A 70 -9.43 4.30 -9.78
C HIS A 70 -8.82 3.29 -10.77
N GLU A 71 -8.89 1.99 -10.45
CA GLU A 71 -8.41 0.93 -11.34
C GLU A 71 -9.16 0.96 -12.68
N ARG A 72 -10.50 1.11 -12.65
CA ARG A 72 -11.33 1.16 -13.86
C ARG A 72 -11.02 2.35 -14.76
N VAL A 73 -10.76 3.53 -14.18
CA VAL A 73 -10.35 4.73 -14.92
C VAL A 73 -8.96 4.54 -15.52
N TRP A 74 -8.03 3.95 -14.75
CA TRP A 74 -6.67 3.69 -15.21
C TRP A 74 -6.63 2.69 -16.38
N GLU A 75 -7.41 1.61 -16.31
CA GLU A 75 -7.57 0.63 -17.39
C GLU A 75 -8.24 1.20 -18.64
N SER A 76 -9.09 2.21 -18.47
CA SER A 76 -9.75 2.89 -19.60
C SER A 76 -8.82 3.82 -20.38
N THR A 77 -7.59 4.04 -19.93
CA THR A 77 -6.61 4.81 -20.71
C THR A 77 -6.07 3.91 -21.84
N PRO A 78 -6.19 4.31 -23.12
CA PRO A 78 -5.68 3.51 -24.22
C PRO A 78 -4.19 3.26 -24.02
N LYS A 79 -3.79 2.00 -23.82
CA LYS A 79 -2.39 1.62 -23.97
C LYS A 79 -2.08 1.78 -25.45
N ALA A 80 -1.38 2.86 -25.80
CA ALA A 80 -0.83 3.03 -27.14
C ALA A 80 -0.07 1.74 -27.47
N GLN A 81 -0.61 1.06 -28.47
CA GLN A 81 -0.18 -0.24 -28.92
C GLN A 81 1.27 -0.11 -29.40
N ALA A 82 2.22 -0.63 -28.61
CA ALA A 82 3.57 -0.88 -29.08
C ALA A 82 3.54 -2.12 -29.98
N ASP A 83 2.85 -1.99 -31.10
CA ASP A 83 2.90 -2.86 -32.26
C ASP A 83 3.71 -2.03 -33.28
N ASP A 84 4.95 -2.45 -33.56
CA ASP A 84 5.57 -2.32 -34.90
C ASP A 84 7.09 -2.63 -34.97
N THR A 85 7.86 -2.80 -33.89
CA THR A 85 9.36 -2.84 -34.03
C THR A 85 10.05 -4.16 -33.64
N GLN A 86 9.40 -5.32 -33.79
CA GLN A 86 10.05 -6.63 -33.60
C GLN A 86 9.84 -7.63 -34.76
N LYS A 87 9.19 -7.23 -35.86
CA LYS A 87 9.10 -8.07 -37.08
C LYS A 87 9.98 -7.61 -38.24
N GLU A 88 10.73 -6.51 -38.10
CA GLU A 88 11.57 -5.94 -39.18
C GLU A 88 13.06 -6.35 -39.12
N TYR A 89 13.43 -7.28 -38.22
CA TYR A 89 14.78 -7.86 -38.18
C TYR A 89 14.78 -9.39 -38.34
N ALA A 90 13.68 -9.95 -38.89
CA ALA A 90 13.59 -11.30 -39.41
C ALA A 90 13.82 -11.30 -40.93
#